data_AF-A0A2V3J2K9-F1
#
_entry.id   AF-A0A2V3J2K9-F1
#
_cell.length_a   1.000
_cell.length_b   1.000
_cell.length_c   1.000
_cell.angle_alpha   90.00
_cell.angle_beta   90.00
_cell.angle_gamma   90.00
#
_symmetry.space_group_name_H-M   'P 1'
#
loop_
_entity.id
_entity.type
_entity.pdbx_description
1 polymer ?
#
loop_
_entity_poly.entity_id
_entity_poly.type
_entity_poly.pdbx_seq_one_letter_code
_entity_poly.pdbx_strand_id
1 'polypeptide(L)'
;MTADSARFSLLTFNLLAPCYKRMYNGLGNERRERERDYESLWRPRLEAMLQLLLSVQPTPAIINLQEVWFHQPYLARLEAVLSPYYHIFYARRPHKDDGLATLVSKNAALFSDVTHVSTFMLAEPSCKAPCDRVGLAVSAQIVPPDSAQLSVASRLLIVNTHLTFPHSFIPPNYREMQAEVLTSFANNYAKNAPFPVVSIIVGDFNSDSKSSVCQNVTSESFINCFQHLNGDVNPITHFNHRRQSVYVDHVFLRHGRGKERTAPATTCCLKLARTKERYTPSPVSIKDARESVPKLSCAIVPVDSKVYPEHIPHHVWPTEFMVSDHRPVAIEFNRVMAPLWR
;
A
#
# COMPACT_ATOMS: atom_id res chain seq x y z
N MET A 1 -4.52 -27.57 15.60
CA MET A 1 -3.93 -26.23 15.38
C MET A 1 -4.62 -25.66 14.14
N THR A 2 -5.23 -24.49 14.23
CA THR A 2 -6.11 -23.97 13.18
C THR A 2 -5.28 -23.32 12.06
N ALA A 3 -5.70 -23.50 10.81
CA ALA A 3 -5.08 -22.90 9.63
C ALA A 3 -4.98 -21.35 9.68
N ASP A 4 -5.66 -20.72 10.64
CA ASP A 4 -5.74 -19.27 10.82
C ASP A 4 -4.42 -18.63 11.24
N SER A 5 -3.54 -19.32 11.98
CA SER A 5 -2.29 -18.70 12.43
C SER A 5 -1.33 -18.40 11.27
N ALA A 6 -1.50 -18.98 10.09
CA ALA A 6 -0.65 -18.72 8.93
C ALA A 6 -1.14 -17.54 8.06
N ARG A 7 -2.36 -17.03 8.29
CA ARG A 7 -3.01 -16.05 7.41
C ARG A 7 -2.96 -14.63 7.94
N PHE A 8 -2.98 -13.67 7.02
CA PHE A 8 -3.31 -12.29 7.33
C PHE A 8 -3.92 -11.59 6.11
N SER A 9 -4.68 -10.52 6.34
CA SER A 9 -5.26 -9.69 5.29
C SER A 9 -4.59 -8.31 5.19
N LEU A 10 -4.54 -7.77 3.97
CA LEU A 10 -4.17 -6.39 3.68
C LEU A 10 -5.37 -5.68 3.06
N LEU A 11 -5.67 -4.46 3.52
CA LEU A 11 -6.70 -3.58 2.97
C LEU A 11 -6.08 -2.35 2.31
N THR A 12 -6.64 -1.88 1.20
CA THR A 12 -6.40 -0.54 0.66
C THR A 12 -7.71 0.23 0.51
N PHE A 13 -7.71 1.52 0.87
CA PHE A 13 -8.91 2.34 0.85
C PHE A 13 -8.61 3.85 0.72
N ASN A 14 -9.03 4.47 -0.38
CA ASN A 14 -9.05 5.92 -0.51
C ASN A 14 -10.25 6.50 0.25
N LEU A 15 -9.97 7.37 1.24
CA LEU A 15 -10.98 7.88 2.16
C LEU A 15 -11.81 9.03 1.60
N LEU A 16 -11.44 9.62 0.47
CA LEU A 16 -11.99 10.88 -0.01
C LEU A 16 -11.90 11.98 1.06
N ALA A 17 -10.78 12.71 1.10
CA ALA A 17 -10.55 13.70 2.16
C ALA A 17 -11.71 14.73 2.19
N PRO A 18 -12.17 15.19 3.37
CA PRO A 18 -13.21 16.22 3.45
C PRO A 18 -12.90 17.49 2.65
N CYS A 19 -11.62 17.81 2.43
CA CYS A 19 -11.21 18.95 1.62
C CYS A 19 -11.44 18.76 0.11
N TYR A 20 -11.66 17.54 -0.37
CA TYR A 20 -11.96 17.22 -1.76
C TYR A 20 -13.42 16.88 -2.00
N LYS A 21 -14.14 16.41 -0.97
CA LYS A 21 -15.57 16.11 -1.09
C LYS A 21 -16.37 17.38 -1.38
N ARG A 22 -16.92 17.43 -2.59
CA ARG A 22 -17.74 18.52 -3.12
C ARG A 22 -19.12 18.52 -2.46
N MET A 23 -19.60 19.69 -2.08
CA MET A 23 -20.99 19.88 -1.63
C MET A 23 -21.88 20.14 -2.83
N TYR A 24 -23.12 19.65 -2.80
CA TYR A 24 -24.12 19.87 -3.85
C TYR A 24 -25.35 20.58 -3.25
N ASN A 25 -26.01 21.43 -4.04
CA ASN A 25 -27.31 21.97 -3.65
C ASN A 25 -28.44 20.93 -3.88
N GLY A 26 -29.64 21.21 -3.39
CA GLY A 26 -30.82 20.34 -3.57
C GLY A 26 -31.28 20.15 -5.03
N LEU A 27 -30.64 20.84 -5.98
CA LEU A 27 -30.85 20.71 -7.43
C LEU A 27 -29.71 19.93 -8.12
N GLY A 28 -28.73 19.42 -7.35
CA GLY A 28 -27.60 18.65 -7.87
C GLY A 28 -26.43 19.48 -8.43
N ASN A 29 -26.43 20.81 -8.25
CA ASN A 29 -25.32 21.67 -8.67
C ASN A 29 -24.23 21.74 -7.59
N GLU A 30 -22.97 21.63 -8.01
CA GLU A 30 -21.81 21.73 -7.13
C GLU A 30 -21.68 23.14 -6.53
N ARG A 31 -21.33 23.18 -5.24
CA ARG A 31 -20.97 24.39 -4.50
C ARG A 31 -19.45 24.55 -4.42
N ARG A 32 -19.01 25.80 -4.18
CA ARG A 32 -17.61 26.10 -3.84
C ARG A 32 -17.19 25.49 -2.50
N GLU A 33 -18.13 25.38 -1.58
CA GLU A 33 -17.98 24.76 -0.27
C GLU A 33 -17.53 23.29 -0.40
N ARG A 34 -16.81 22.82 0.61
CA ARG A 34 -16.32 21.45 0.74
C ARG A 34 -16.80 20.88 2.05
N GLU A 35 -16.83 19.55 2.17
CA GLU A 35 -17.26 18.91 3.41
C GLU A 35 -16.40 19.34 4.61
N ARG A 36 -15.11 19.66 4.40
CA ARG A 36 -14.21 20.20 5.43
C ARG A 36 -14.77 21.42 6.16
N ASP A 37 -15.64 22.20 5.51
CA ASP A 37 -16.21 23.44 6.06
C ASP A 37 -17.34 23.16 7.07
N TYR A 38 -17.77 21.90 7.21
CA TYR A 38 -18.87 21.48 8.07
C TYR A 38 -18.51 20.27 8.93
N GLU A 39 -18.14 20.51 10.20
CA GLU A 39 -17.86 19.44 11.16
C GLU A 39 -19.03 18.47 11.36
N SER A 40 -20.26 18.99 11.32
CA SER A 40 -21.48 18.18 11.39
C SER A 40 -21.62 17.17 10.24
N LEU A 41 -20.84 17.33 9.15
CA LEU A 41 -20.85 16.42 8.01
C LEU A 41 -19.64 15.49 8.00
N TRP A 42 -18.41 16.05 8.09
CA TRP A 42 -17.22 15.21 7.98
C TRP A 42 -17.00 14.30 9.20
N ARG A 43 -17.42 14.72 10.41
CA ARG A 43 -17.21 13.92 11.61
C ARG A 43 -18.06 12.64 11.62
N PRO A 44 -19.38 12.67 11.37
CA PRO A 44 -20.16 11.44 11.23
C PRO A 44 -19.68 10.53 10.10
N ARG A 45 -19.22 11.09 8.98
CA ARG A 45 -18.66 10.30 7.87
C ARG A 45 -17.36 9.60 8.29
N LEU A 46 -16.47 10.29 9.02
CA LEU A 46 -15.27 9.68 9.60
C LEU A 46 -15.64 8.53 10.56
N GLU A 47 -16.63 8.70 11.44
CA GLU A 47 -17.08 7.61 12.32
C GLU A 47 -17.57 6.40 11.51
N ALA A 48 -18.38 6.62 10.48
CA ALA A 48 -18.85 5.55 9.61
C ALA A 48 -17.70 4.82 8.88
N MET A 49 -16.67 5.54 8.42
CA MET A 49 -15.47 4.92 7.86
C MET A 49 -14.71 4.08 8.88
N LEU A 50 -14.53 4.59 10.10
CA LEU A 50 -13.83 3.87 11.15
C LEU A 50 -14.59 2.61 11.55
N GLN A 51 -15.93 2.68 11.64
CA GLN A 51 -16.77 1.51 11.84
C GLN A 51 -16.65 0.51 10.68
N LEU A 52 -16.63 0.98 9.43
CA LEU A 52 -16.38 0.12 8.27
C LEU A 52 -15.04 -0.60 8.41
N LEU A 53 -13.95 0.12 8.67
CA LEU A 53 -12.60 -0.43 8.84
C LEU A 53 -12.53 -1.49 9.95
N LEU A 54 -13.18 -1.23 11.09
CA LEU A 54 -13.25 -2.17 12.21
C LEU A 54 -14.16 -3.38 11.93
N SER A 55 -15.14 -3.24 11.03
CA SER A 55 -16.07 -4.33 10.68
C SER A 55 -15.52 -5.30 9.62
N VAL A 56 -14.42 -4.96 8.93
CA VAL A 56 -13.80 -5.82 7.91
C VAL A 56 -13.34 -7.13 8.55
N GLN A 57 -13.73 -8.26 7.96
CA GLN A 57 -13.35 -9.59 8.41
C GLN A 57 -12.74 -10.44 7.28
N PRO A 58 -11.62 -11.16 7.54
CA PRO A 58 -10.83 -11.12 8.78
C PRO A 58 -10.17 -9.75 8.99
N THR A 59 -10.02 -9.36 10.26
CA THR A 59 -9.43 -8.06 10.63
C THR A 59 -8.12 -7.81 9.88
N PRO A 60 -8.01 -6.72 9.09
CA PRO A 60 -6.82 -6.40 8.32
C PRO A 60 -5.58 -6.33 9.19
N ALA A 61 -4.53 -7.07 8.84
CA ALA A 61 -3.24 -6.93 9.51
C ALA A 61 -2.45 -5.73 8.96
N ILE A 62 -2.76 -5.29 7.75
CA ILE A 62 -2.19 -4.09 7.13
C ILE A 62 -3.34 -3.27 6.54
N ILE A 63 -3.37 -1.95 6.78
CA ILE A 63 -4.34 -1.04 6.16
C ILE A 63 -3.56 0.09 5.48
N ASN A 64 -3.82 0.31 4.18
CA ASN A 64 -3.22 1.37 3.39
C ASN A 64 -4.30 2.38 3.00
N LEU A 65 -4.16 3.61 3.47
CA LEU A 65 -5.13 4.67 3.28
C LEU A 65 -4.58 5.74 2.36
N GLN A 66 -5.42 6.24 1.46
CA GLN A 66 -5.16 7.40 0.61
C GLN A 66 -6.14 8.52 0.97
N GLU A 67 -5.76 9.75 0.66
CA GLU A 67 -6.52 10.96 1.00
C GLU A 67 -6.85 11.08 2.51
N VAL A 68 -5.91 10.66 3.36
CA VAL A 68 -6.01 10.90 4.80
C VAL A 68 -5.86 12.40 5.06
N TRP A 69 -6.87 13.04 5.66
CA TRP A 69 -6.87 14.48 5.87
C TRP A 69 -6.04 14.88 7.10
N PHE A 70 -4.95 15.63 6.89
CA PHE A 70 -4.03 16.18 7.88
C PHE A 70 -4.63 17.40 8.60
N HIS A 71 -5.80 17.20 9.17
CA HIS A 71 -6.48 18.13 10.07
C HIS A 71 -6.49 17.52 11.48
N GLN A 72 -6.02 18.27 12.47
CA GLN A 72 -5.73 17.72 13.81
C GLN A 72 -6.92 16.98 14.46
N PRO A 73 -8.14 17.55 14.53
CA PRO A 73 -9.31 16.80 15.02
C PRO A 73 -9.65 15.52 14.26
N TYR A 74 -9.39 15.48 12.95
CA TYR A 74 -9.64 14.31 12.11
C TYR A 74 -8.61 13.21 12.42
N LEU A 75 -7.32 13.57 12.43
CA LEU A 75 -6.22 12.65 12.74
C LEU A 75 -6.32 12.11 14.17
N ALA A 76 -6.55 12.98 15.15
CA ALA A 76 -6.67 12.58 16.55
C ALA A 76 -7.78 11.54 16.76
N ARG A 77 -8.90 11.67 16.04
CA ARG A 77 -9.98 10.68 16.12
C ARG A 77 -9.60 9.35 15.47
N LEU A 78 -8.97 9.38 14.29
CA LEU A 78 -8.48 8.19 13.61
C LEU A 78 -7.45 7.45 14.48
N GLU A 79 -6.48 8.17 15.05
CA GLU A 79 -5.46 7.62 15.95
C GLU A 79 -6.07 7.06 17.23
N ALA A 80 -7.02 7.77 17.85
CA ALA A 80 -7.69 7.28 19.05
C ALA A 80 -8.39 5.92 18.85
N VAL A 81 -8.91 5.67 17.64
CA VAL A 81 -9.60 4.42 17.31
C VAL A 81 -8.65 3.32 16.84
N LEU A 82 -7.65 3.64 16.02
CA LEU A 82 -6.83 2.63 15.34
C LEU A 82 -5.47 2.37 16.00
N SER A 83 -4.89 3.36 16.69
CA SER A 83 -3.57 3.20 17.32
C SER A 83 -3.51 2.12 18.42
N PRO A 84 -4.60 1.74 19.14
CA PRO A 84 -4.56 0.59 20.05
C PRO A 84 -4.16 -0.71 19.34
N TYR A 85 -4.51 -0.88 18.06
CA TYR A 85 -4.33 -2.13 17.31
C TYR A 85 -3.17 -2.09 16.31
N TYR A 86 -2.76 -0.90 15.87
CA TYR A 86 -1.82 -0.72 14.77
C TYR A 86 -0.67 0.23 15.11
N HIS A 87 0.50 -0.02 14.54
CA HIS A 87 1.51 1.00 14.29
C HIS A 87 1.07 1.84 13.08
N ILE A 88 1.01 3.16 13.22
CA ILE A 88 0.50 4.06 12.16
C ILE A 88 1.63 4.94 11.65
N PHE A 89 1.81 4.95 10.32
CA PHE A 89 2.79 5.78 9.64
C PHE A 89 2.08 6.71 8.65
N TYR A 90 2.51 7.96 8.58
CA TYR A 90 1.89 8.98 7.76
C TYR A 90 2.87 9.57 6.73
N ALA A 91 2.34 9.98 5.58
CA ALA A 91 3.05 10.81 4.61
C ALA A 91 2.13 11.90 4.07
N ARG A 92 2.33 13.15 4.50
CA ARG A 92 1.58 14.30 3.97
C ARG A 92 2.09 14.66 2.58
N ARG A 93 1.19 14.96 1.65
CA ARG A 93 1.54 15.53 0.34
C ARG A 93 2.01 16.98 0.49
N PRO A 94 3.09 17.41 -0.20
CA PRO A 94 3.51 18.80 -0.18
C PRO A 94 2.39 19.74 -0.65
N HIS A 95 2.21 20.85 0.07
CA HIS A 95 1.22 21.89 -0.27
C HIS A 95 -0.24 21.41 -0.34
N LYS A 96 -0.54 20.22 0.18
CA LYS A 96 -1.89 19.68 0.30
C LYS A 96 -2.22 19.38 1.75
N ASP A 97 -3.51 19.26 2.02
CA ASP A 97 -4.02 18.96 3.36
C ASP A 97 -4.24 17.47 3.57
N ASP A 98 -3.91 16.61 2.61
CA ASP A 98 -4.08 15.17 2.71
C ASP A 98 -2.77 14.42 2.49
N GLY A 99 -2.84 13.10 2.55
CA GLY A 99 -1.77 12.22 2.15
C GLY A 99 -2.09 10.76 2.39
N LEU A 100 -1.06 10.01 2.77
CA LEU A 100 -1.13 8.57 2.94
C LEU A 100 -1.04 8.19 4.43
N ALA A 101 -1.66 7.07 4.78
CA ALA A 101 -1.33 6.34 6.00
C ALA A 101 -1.13 4.86 5.71
N THR A 102 -0.15 4.24 6.36
CA THR A 102 0.02 2.79 6.37
C THR A 102 0.00 2.33 7.82
N LEU A 103 -0.94 1.43 8.12
CA LEU A 103 -1.14 0.84 9.42
C LEU A 103 -0.68 -0.61 9.37
N VAL A 104 0.12 -1.03 10.35
CA VAL A 104 0.62 -2.40 10.48
C VAL A 104 0.25 -2.93 11.85
N SER A 105 -0.38 -4.11 11.90
CA SER A 105 -0.89 -4.70 13.13
C SER A 105 0.19 -4.86 14.18
N LYS A 106 -0.16 -4.57 15.44
CA LYS A 106 0.68 -4.85 16.61
C LYS A 106 0.67 -6.34 17.00
N ASN A 107 -0.03 -7.19 16.26
CA ASN A 107 -0.03 -8.62 16.51
C ASN A 107 1.37 -9.21 16.23
N ALA A 108 2.11 -9.46 17.31
CA ALA A 108 3.46 -9.99 17.27
C ALA A 108 3.56 -11.42 16.69
N ALA A 109 2.43 -12.13 16.52
CA ALA A 109 2.40 -13.40 15.80
C ALA A 109 2.48 -13.22 14.27
N LEU A 110 2.24 -12.00 13.76
CA LEU A 110 2.27 -11.66 12.34
C LEU A 110 3.55 -10.93 11.95
N PHE A 111 3.84 -9.86 12.69
CA PHE A 111 4.91 -8.93 12.35
C PHE A 111 5.75 -8.56 13.57
N SER A 112 7.05 -8.38 13.33
CA SER A 112 7.98 -7.79 14.27
C SER A 112 8.78 -6.68 13.59
N ASP A 113 9.47 -5.86 14.38
CA ASP A 113 10.46 -4.90 13.89
C ASP A 113 9.91 -3.97 12.78
N VAL A 114 8.72 -3.42 13.02
CA VAL A 114 7.99 -2.54 12.09
C VAL A 114 8.65 -1.16 12.08
N THR A 115 9.07 -0.72 10.90
CA THR A 115 9.84 0.52 10.72
C THR A 115 9.33 1.36 9.55
N HIS A 116 9.32 2.67 9.74
CA HIS A 116 9.24 3.62 8.63
C HIS A 116 10.53 3.56 7.83
N VAL A 117 10.43 3.28 6.53
CA VAL A 117 11.60 3.21 5.65
C VAL A 117 11.85 4.56 5.02
N SER A 118 10.83 5.14 4.39
CA SER A 118 10.95 6.41 3.67
C SER A 118 9.60 7.00 3.32
N THR A 119 9.60 8.32 3.17
CA THR A 119 8.57 9.05 2.41
C THR A 119 9.29 9.74 1.26
N PHE A 120 8.84 9.52 0.04
CA PHE A 120 9.50 10.03 -1.16
C PHE A 120 8.51 10.65 -2.14
N MET A 121 8.98 11.61 -2.92
CA MET A 121 8.17 12.26 -3.96
C MET A 121 8.10 11.36 -5.20
N LEU A 122 6.93 11.31 -5.83
CA LEU A 122 6.74 10.71 -7.15
C LEU A 122 6.95 11.74 -8.26
N ALA A 123 7.89 12.64 -8.03
CA ALA A 123 8.20 13.72 -8.94
C ALA A 123 9.28 13.26 -9.93
N GLU A 124 9.10 13.63 -11.19
CA GLU A 124 10.20 13.64 -12.14
C GLU A 124 10.63 15.12 -12.31
N PRO A 125 11.91 15.48 -12.07
CA PRO A 125 12.39 16.87 -12.08
C PRO A 125 12.17 17.64 -13.38
N SER A 126 12.07 16.97 -14.53
CA SER A 126 11.84 17.59 -15.84
C SER A 126 10.36 17.86 -16.12
N CYS A 127 9.42 17.31 -15.34
CA CYS A 127 7.99 17.52 -15.57
C CYS A 127 7.47 18.79 -14.89
N LYS A 128 6.81 19.65 -15.67
CA LYS A 128 6.12 20.87 -15.20
C LYS A 128 4.77 20.60 -14.50
N ALA A 129 4.35 19.34 -14.39
CA ALA A 129 3.12 18.98 -13.70
C ALA A 129 3.26 19.19 -12.16
N PRO A 130 2.15 19.40 -11.43
CA PRO A 130 2.20 19.50 -9.98
C PRO A 130 2.80 18.23 -9.36
N CYS A 131 4.02 18.36 -8.83
CA CYS A 131 4.78 17.30 -8.17
C CYS A 131 4.40 17.20 -6.69
N ASP A 132 3.16 16.82 -6.38
CA ASP A 132 2.66 16.72 -5.00
C ASP A 132 2.38 15.27 -4.54
N ARG A 133 2.51 14.28 -5.43
CA ARG A 133 2.29 12.87 -5.09
C ARG A 133 3.49 12.29 -4.35
N VAL A 134 3.19 11.40 -3.41
CA VAL A 134 4.17 10.78 -2.52
C VAL A 134 4.02 9.27 -2.51
N GLY A 135 5.11 8.57 -2.23
CA GLY A 135 5.12 7.18 -1.78
C GLY A 135 5.44 7.11 -0.29
N LEU A 136 4.76 6.22 0.42
CA LEU A 136 5.03 5.90 1.82
C LEU A 136 5.51 4.44 1.91
N ALA A 137 6.77 4.26 2.31
CA ALA A 137 7.39 2.96 2.47
C ALA A 137 7.51 2.59 3.96
N VAL A 138 6.92 1.46 4.32
CA VAL A 138 7.01 0.85 5.65
C VAL A 138 7.53 -0.57 5.48
N SER A 139 8.36 -1.03 6.40
CA SER A 139 8.83 -2.41 6.40
C SER A 139 8.58 -3.10 7.73
N ALA A 140 8.24 -4.38 7.67
CA ALA A 140 8.11 -5.23 8.84
C ALA A 140 8.83 -6.55 8.60
N GLN A 141 9.40 -7.15 9.65
CA GLN A 141 9.83 -8.53 9.59
C GLN A 141 8.59 -9.43 9.63
N ILE A 142 8.51 -10.38 8.70
CA ILE A 142 7.45 -11.39 8.67
C ILE A 142 7.81 -12.46 9.69
N VAL A 143 6.93 -12.70 10.65
CA VAL A 143 7.09 -13.83 11.56
C VAL A 143 6.74 -15.11 10.79
N PRO A 144 7.62 -16.12 10.74
CA PRO A 144 7.31 -17.38 10.06
C PRO A 144 6.14 -18.13 10.72
N PRO A 145 5.34 -18.88 9.95
CA PRO A 145 4.37 -19.83 10.53
C PRO A 145 5.12 -21.03 11.14
N ASP A 146 4.88 -21.31 12.43
CA ASP A 146 5.55 -22.31 13.29
C ASP A 146 7.08 -22.20 13.41
N SER A 147 7.64 -22.83 14.45
CA SER A 147 9.02 -22.74 14.95
C SER A 147 10.10 -23.26 13.97
N ALA A 148 10.23 -22.63 12.81
CA ALA A 148 11.32 -22.82 11.87
C ALA A 148 12.58 -22.14 12.41
N GLN A 149 13.23 -22.79 13.40
CA GLN A 149 14.50 -22.39 14.02
C GLN A 149 15.65 -22.18 13.00
N LEU A 150 15.45 -22.57 11.74
CA LEU A 150 16.44 -22.55 10.66
C LEU A 150 16.07 -21.64 9.48
N SER A 151 15.02 -20.81 9.60
CA SER A 151 14.60 -19.91 8.52
C SER A 151 15.36 -18.58 8.51
N VAL A 152 15.64 -18.06 7.32
CA VAL A 152 16.17 -16.71 7.16
C VAL A 152 15.02 -15.73 7.37
N ALA A 153 15.22 -14.75 8.25
CA ALA A 153 14.27 -13.67 8.46
C ALA A 153 13.96 -12.95 7.13
N SER A 154 12.68 -12.88 6.77
CA SER A 154 12.20 -12.17 5.59
C SER A 154 11.54 -10.86 6.00
N ARG A 155 11.71 -9.83 5.19
CA ARG A 155 11.01 -8.56 5.39
C ARG A 155 9.93 -8.34 4.34
N LEU A 156 8.79 -7.85 4.80
CA LEU A 156 7.77 -7.26 3.97
C LEU A 156 8.10 -5.78 3.79
N LEU A 157 8.15 -5.30 2.56
CA LEU A 157 8.16 -3.89 2.19
C LEU A 157 6.78 -3.52 1.66
N ILE A 158 6.13 -2.54 2.26
CA ILE A 158 4.83 -2.03 1.85
C ILE A 158 5.05 -0.62 1.33
N VAL A 159 4.73 -0.38 0.06
CA VAL A 159 4.82 0.93 -0.59
C VAL A 159 3.39 1.37 -0.93
N ASN A 160 2.83 2.23 -0.08
CA ASN A 160 1.53 2.84 -0.29
C ASN A 160 1.67 4.08 -1.19
N THR A 161 0.71 4.32 -2.07
CA THR A 161 0.69 5.48 -2.96
C THR A 161 -0.72 5.96 -3.31
N HIS A 162 -0.79 7.16 -3.87
CA HIS A 162 -1.95 7.68 -4.59
C HIS A 162 -1.45 8.46 -5.80
N LEU A 163 -1.52 7.85 -6.99
CA LEU A 163 -1.02 8.42 -8.24
C LEU A 163 -1.87 9.61 -8.70
N THR A 164 -1.30 10.41 -9.58
CA THR A 164 -1.95 11.62 -10.10
C THR A 164 -3.23 11.29 -10.87
N PHE A 165 -4.33 11.99 -10.56
CA PHE A 165 -5.58 11.87 -11.32
C PHE A 165 -5.38 12.35 -12.78
N PRO A 166 -5.94 11.66 -13.80
CA PRO A 166 -5.78 12.04 -15.20
C PRO A 166 -6.57 13.32 -15.54
N HIS A 167 -5.89 14.46 -15.46
CA HIS A 167 -6.40 15.71 -16.00
C HIS A 167 -5.82 15.99 -17.39
N SER A 168 -6.57 16.71 -18.23
CA SER A 168 -6.17 17.00 -19.62
C SER A 168 -4.86 17.80 -19.75
N PHE A 169 -4.48 18.55 -18.72
CA PHE A 169 -3.22 19.32 -18.70
C PHE A 169 -2.02 18.51 -18.21
N ILE A 170 -2.23 17.28 -17.74
CA ILE A 170 -1.17 16.41 -17.22
C ILE A 170 -0.71 15.50 -18.36
N PRO A 171 0.61 15.38 -18.61
CA PRO A 171 1.12 14.49 -19.65
C PRO A 171 0.61 13.06 -19.46
N PRO A 172 0.17 12.37 -20.53
CA PRO A 172 -0.38 11.01 -20.42
C PRO A 172 0.55 10.00 -19.74
N ASN A 173 1.85 10.12 -19.97
CA ASN A 173 2.89 9.27 -19.39
C ASN A 173 3.29 9.65 -17.96
N TYR A 174 2.73 10.72 -17.37
CA TYR A 174 3.15 11.18 -16.04
C TYR A 174 2.96 10.12 -14.96
N ARG A 175 1.82 9.41 -14.98
CA ARG A 175 1.57 8.30 -14.06
C ARG A 175 2.48 7.10 -14.30
N GLU A 176 2.87 6.83 -15.54
CA GLU A 176 3.84 5.77 -15.83
C GLU A 176 5.18 6.09 -15.17
N MET A 177 5.65 7.33 -15.29
CA MET A 177 6.86 7.78 -14.59
C MET A 177 6.72 7.66 -13.05
N GLN A 178 5.53 7.95 -12.50
CA GLN A 178 5.29 7.72 -11.07
C GLN A 178 5.36 6.23 -10.69
N ALA A 179 4.80 5.35 -11.51
CA ALA A 179 4.88 3.90 -11.33
C ALA A 179 6.34 3.41 -11.41
N GLU A 180 7.15 3.97 -12.32
CA GLU A 180 8.58 3.66 -12.42
C GLU A 180 9.36 4.07 -11.17
N VAL A 181 9.03 5.22 -10.55
CA VAL A 181 9.65 5.62 -9.28
C VAL A 181 9.31 4.62 -8.17
N LEU A 182 8.06 4.15 -8.09
CA LEU A 182 7.62 3.16 -7.10
C LEU A 182 8.36 1.83 -7.26
N THR A 183 8.41 1.29 -8.49
CA THR A 183 9.10 0.03 -8.77
C THR A 183 10.61 0.15 -8.58
N SER A 184 11.22 1.27 -9.01
CA SER A 184 12.63 1.56 -8.79
C SER A 184 12.98 1.63 -7.31
N PHE A 185 12.12 2.24 -6.49
CA PHE A 185 12.30 2.26 -5.04
C PHE A 185 12.28 0.83 -4.46
N ALA A 186 11.27 0.03 -4.81
CA ALA A 186 11.15 -1.35 -4.34
C ALA A 186 12.34 -2.23 -4.79
N ASN A 187 12.79 -2.07 -6.04
CA ASN A 187 13.98 -2.74 -6.59
C ASN A 187 15.23 -2.39 -5.80
N ASN A 188 15.47 -1.10 -5.57
CA ASN A 188 16.64 -0.63 -4.83
C ASN A 188 16.61 -1.10 -3.38
N TYR A 189 15.46 -1.10 -2.72
CA TYR A 189 15.35 -1.63 -1.36
C TYR A 189 15.67 -3.13 -1.31
N ALA A 190 15.04 -3.94 -2.19
CA ALA A 190 15.25 -5.38 -2.23
C ALA A 190 16.69 -5.77 -2.61
N LYS A 191 17.32 -5.04 -3.53
CA LYS A 191 18.71 -5.26 -3.97
C LYS A 191 19.72 -5.01 -2.86
N ASN A 192 19.51 -3.95 -2.06
CA ASN A 192 20.43 -3.55 -1.00
C ASN A 192 20.15 -4.24 0.35
N ALA A 193 19.05 -4.99 0.45
CA ALA A 193 18.70 -5.74 1.64
C ALA A 193 19.61 -6.97 1.85
N PRO A 194 20.18 -7.17 3.06
CA PRO A 194 20.94 -8.38 3.41
C PRO A 194 20.04 -9.60 3.66
N PHE A 195 18.72 -9.43 3.59
CA PHE A 195 17.69 -10.45 3.81
C PHE A 195 16.73 -10.53 2.61
N PRO A 196 15.98 -11.63 2.46
CA PRO A 196 14.90 -11.74 1.49
C PRO A 196 13.82 -10.68 1.73
N VAL A 197 13.39 -10.04 0.65
CA VAL A 197 12.31 -9.04 0.68
C VAL A 197 11.13 -9.54 -0.13
N VAL A 198 9.94 -9.39 0.46
CA VAL A 198 8.68 -9.44 -0.26
C VAL A 198 8.17 -8.00 -0.37
N SER A 199 7.89 -7.54 -1.58
CA SER A 199 7.44 -6.18 -1.86
C SER A 199 5.96 -6.16 -2.20
N ILE A 200 5.23 -5.25 -1.59
CA ILE A 200 3.87 -4.88 -1.93
C ILE A 200 3.88 -3.42 -2.39
N ILE A 201 3.35 -3.16 -3.59
CA ILE A 201 3.00 -1.80 -4.03
C ILE A 201 1.48 -1.73 -4.04
N VAL A 202 0.91 -0.73 -3.38
CA VAL A 202 -0.53 -0.68 -3.10
C VAL A 202 -1.05 0.75 -3.13
N GLY A 203 -2.30 0.90 -3.56
CA GLY A 203 -3.05 2.14 -3.40
C GLY A 203 -3.90 2.48 -4.62
N ASP A 204 -4.28 3.75 -4.69
CA ASP A 204 -5.07 4.31 -5.79
C ASP A 204 -4.13 4.75 -6.92
N PHE A 205 -4.16 4.02 -8.03
CA PHE A 205 -3.35 4.30 -9.21
C PHE A 205 -4.01 5.28 -10.17
N ASN A 206 -5.28 5.62 -9.93
CA ASN A 206 -6.13 6.38 -10.85
C ASN A 206 -6.18 5.80 -12.28
N SER A 207 -5.76 4.55 -12.46
CA SER A 207 -5.54 3.89 -13.74
C SER A 207 -6.01 2.46 -13.62
N ASP A 208 -6.64 1.93 -14.67
CA ASP A 208 -7.10 0.54 -14.66
C ASP A 208 -5.96 -0.47 -14.81
N SER A 209 -6.28 -1.73 -14.52
CA SER A 209 -5.35 -2.85 -14.57
C SER A 209 -4.74 -3.11 -15.95
N LYS A 210 -5.40 -2.71 -17.03
CA LYS A 210 -4.95 -2.89 -18.41
C LYS A 210 -4.12 -1.70 -18.91
N SER A 211 -4.10 -0.59 -18.16
CA SER A 211 -3.31 0.59 -18.51
C SER A 211 -1.81 0.31 -18.53
N SER A 212 -1.07 1.09 -19.32
CA SER A 212 0.39 1.10 -19.36
C SER A 212 1.03 1.37 -17.99
N VAL A 213 0.34 2.10 -17.10
CA VAL A 213 0.78 2.35 -15.72
C VAL A 213 0.86 1.04 -14.92
N CYS A 214 -0.20 0.23 -14.96
CA CYS A 214 -0.23 -1.06 -14.28
C CYS A 214 0.69 -2.08 -14.96
N GLN A 215 0.78 -2.05 -16.29
CA GLN A 215 1.73 -2.87 -17.05
C GLN A 215 3.19 -2.58 -16.70
N ASN A 216 3.53 -1.31 -16.43
CA ASN A 216 4.86 -0.91 -15.97
C ASN A 216 5.22 -1.62 -14.66
N VAL A 217 4.29 -1.64 -13.69
CA VAL A 217 4.49 -2.37 -12.42
C VAL A 217 4.66 -3.87 -12.66
N THR A 218 3.78 -4.48 -13.46
CA THR A 218 3.87 -5.94 -13.71
C THR A 218 5.10 -6.33 -14.52
N SER A 219 5.65 -5.42 -15.35
CA SER A 219 6.88 -5.66 -16.11
C SER A 219 8.10 -5.93 -15.20
N GLU A 220 8.05 -5.45 -13.96
CA GLU A 220 9.06 -5.62 -12.90
C GLU A 220 8.80 -6.88 -12.04
N SER A 221 8.09 -7.86 -12.62
CA SER A 221 7.73 -9.16 -12.02
C SER A 221 6.76 -9.08 -10.84
N PHE A 222 6.06 -7.96 -10.68
CA PHE A 222 4.93 -7.90 -9.77
C PHE A 222 3.70 -8.59 -10.38
N ILE A 223 2.97 -9.33 -9.55
CA ILE A 223 1.63 -9.80 -9.89
C ILE A 223 0.59 -8.82 -9.34
N ASN A 224 -0.48 -8.57 -10.09
CA ASN A 224 -1.67 -7.92 -9.55
C ASN A 224 -2.46 -8.98 -8.78
N CYS A 225 -2.55 -8.89 -7.45
CA CYS A 225 -3.14 -9.93 -6.61
C CYS A 225 -4.60 -10.20 -6.94
N PHE A 226 -5.40 -9.16 -7.21
CA PHE A 226 -6.82 -9.35 -7.50
C PHE A 226 -7.01 -10.09 -8.83
N GLN A 227 -6.31 -9.67 -9.89
CA GLN A 227 -6.39 -10.34 -11.18
C GLN A 227 -5.77 -11.74 -11.14
N HIS A 228 -4.72 -11.95 -10.34
CA HIS A 228 -4.14 -13.27 -10.15
C HIS A 228 -5.16 -14.26 -9.56
N LEU A 229 -6.02 -13.80 -8.64
CA LEU A 229 -7.04 -14.63 -8.00
C LEU A 229 -8.34 -14.76 -8.81
N ASN A 230 -8.70 -13.75 -9.61
CA ASN A 230 -10.00 -13.68 -10.28
C ASN A 230 -9.92 -13.67 -11.82
N GLY A 231 -8.73 -13.82 -12.40
CA GLY A 231 -8.49 -13.66 -13.83
C GLY A 231 -8.70 -12.21 -14.31
N ASP A 232 -9.27 -12.06 -15.51
CA ASP A 232 -9.48 -10.75 -16.16
C ASP A 232 -10.67 -9.94 -15.61
N VAL A 233 -11.24 -10.36 -14.47
CA VAL A 233 -12.37 -9.68 -13.84
C VAL A 233 -11.87 -8.41 -13.13
N ASN A 234 -12.41 -7.26 -13.54
CA ASN A 234 -12.11 -5.97 -12.94
C ASN A 234 -13.22 -5.58 -11.94
N PRO A 235 -12.92 -5.45 -10.65
CA PRO A 235 -13.89 -4.96 -9.68
C PRO A 235 -14.12 -3.45 -9.84
N ILE A 236 -15.30 -2.97 -9.48
CA ILE A 236 -15.55 -1.54 -9.34
C ILE A 236 -15.02 -1.11 -7.98
N THR A 237 -13.96 -0.31 -7.99
CA THR A 237 -13.35 0.24 -6.78
C THR A 237 -13.55 1.73 -6.64
N HIS A 238 -13.92 2.45 -7.71
CA HIS A 238 -14.18 3.88 -7.69
C HIS A 238 -15.41 4.24 -8.51
N PHE A 239 -16.25 5.11 -7.96
CA PHE A 239 -17.35 5.76 -8.68
C PHE A 239 -17.04 7.23 -8.88
N ASN A 240 -16.45 7.54 -10.03
CA ASN A 240 -15.87 8.85 -10.24
C ASN A 240 -16.95 9.95 -10.41
N HIS A 241 -16.50 11.20 -10.41
CA HIS A 241 -17.38 12.38 -10.59
C HIS A 241 -18.16 12.40 -11.93
N ARG A 242 -17.79 11.57 -12.91
CA ARG A 242 -18.51 11.37 -14.18
C ARG A 242 -19.53 10.22 -14.10
N ARG A 243 -19.79 9.68 -12.90
CA ARG A 243 -20.66 8.53 -12.65
C ARG A 243 -20.21 7.27 -13.36
N GLN A 244 -18.90 7.13 -13.56
CA GLN A 244 -18.31 5.94 -14.15
C GLN A 244 -17.73 5.06 -13.04
N SER A 245 -18.02 3.78 -13.17
CA SER A 245 -17.48 2.74 -12.30
C SER A 245 -16.16 2.24 -12.88
N VAL A 246 -15.07 2.38 -12.12
CA VAL A 246 -13.71 2.04 -12.58
C VAL A 246 -12.95 1.22 -11.54
N TYR A 247 -11.96 0.47 -12.01
CA TYR A 247 -11.02 -0.28 -11.18
C TYR A 247 -9.71 0.51 -11.10
N VAL A 248 -9.35 1.06 -9.95
CA VAL A 248 -8.13 1.88 -9.80
C VAL A 248 -7.33 1.60 -8.53
N ASP A 249 -7.90 0.83 -7.60
CA ASP A 249 -7.28 0.48 -6.32
C ASP A 249 -6.62 -0.89 -6.41
N HIS A 250 -5.30 -0.93 -6.45
CA HIS A 250 -4.55 -2.16 -6.72
C HIS A 250 -3.67 -2.61 -5.57
N VAL A 251 -3.42 -3.92 -5.50
CA VAL A 251 -2.42 -4.55 -4.65
C VAL A 251 -1.51 -5.39 -5.54
N PHE A 252 -0.27 -4.97 -5.67
CA PHE A 252 0.77 -5.67 -6.41
C PHE A 252 1.72 -6.38 -5.45
N LEU A 253 2.10 -7.62 -5.76
CA LEU A 253 3.01 -8.43 -4.95
C LEU A 253 4.20 -8.90 -5.77
N ARG A 254 5.39 -8.90 -5.16
CA ARG A 254 6.58 -9.55 -5.71
C ARG A 254 7.48 -10.11 -4.62
N HIS A 255 8.06 -11.28 -4.87
CA HIS A 255 9.13 -11.84 -4.07
C HIS A 255 10.50 -11.56 -4.70
N GLY A 256 11.51 -11.30 -3.87
CA GLY A 256 12.89 -11.20 -4.33
C GLY A 256 13.28 -9.85 -4.95
N ARG A 257 14.40 -9.84 -5.66
CA ARG A 257 15.17 -8.63 -5.99
C ARG A 257 14.72 -7.86 -7.25
N GLY A 258 13.63 -8.27 -7.90
CA GLY A 258 13.20 -7.67 -9.18
C GLY A 258 14.17 -7.99 -10.33
N LYS A 259 13.91 -7.43 -11.52
CA LYS A 259 14.83 -7.56 -12.66
C LYS A 259 16.04 -6.63 -12.49
N GLU A 260 17.22 -7.04 -12.95
CA GLU A 260 18.35 -6.12 -13.09
C GLU A 260 18.04 -5.08 -14.17
N ARG A 261 17.79 -3.83 -13.77
CA ARG A 261 17.86 -2.66 -14.67
C ARG A 261 18.99 -1.77 -14.20
N THR A 262 19.79 -1.28 -15.15
CA THR A 262 20.61 -0.09 -14.94
C THR A 262 19.67 1.07 -14.62
N ALA A 263 19.75 1.61 -13.41
CA ALA A 263 18.92 2.74 -13.00
C ALA A 263 19.09 3.89 -14.02
N PRO A 264 17.99 4.56 -14.43
CA PRO A 264 18.14 5.87 -15.05
C PRO A 264 18.91 6.77 -14.07
N ALA A 265 19.83 7.57 -14.60
CA ALA A 265 20.62 8.52 -13.84
C ALA A 265 19.73 9.70 -13.38
N THR A 266 18.82 9.45 -12.44
CA THR A 266 18.11 10.48 -11.70
C THR A 266 18.41 10.27 -10.23
N THR A 267 19.16 11.22 -9.70
CA THR A 267 19.63 11.32 -8.32
C THR A 267 18.44 11.34 -7.36
N CYS A 268 17.93 10.18 -6.98
CA CYS A 268 17.13 10.05 -5.78
C CYS A 268 18.08 10.21 -4.61
N CYS A 269 18.09 11.40 -4.00
CA CYS A 269 18.84 11.69 -2.78
C CYS A 269 18.26 10.91 -1.60
N LEU A 270 18.40 9.59 -1.59
CA LEU A 270 18.17 8.74 -0.44
C LEU A 270 19.33 8.96 0.54
N LYS A 271 19.20 9.97 1.40
CA LYS A 271 19.94 9.97 2.67
C LYS A 271 19.29 8.92 3.57
N LEU A 272 19.70 7.67 3.40
CA LEU A 272 19.56 6.65 4.45
C LEU A 272 20.24 7.21 5.70
N ALA A 273 19.45 7.51 6.73
CA ALA A 273 19.98 7.87 8.04
C ALA A 273 20.79 6.66 8.56
N ARG A 274 22.11 6.73 8.42
CA ARG A 274 23.03 5.78 9.04
C ARG A 274 23.06 6.06 10.55
N THR A 275 22.30 5.30 11.33
CA THR A 275 22.63 5.11 12.75
C THR A 275 23.94 4.33 12.81
N LYS A 276 25.02 5.02 13.22
CA LYS A 276 26.34 4.42 13.44
C LYS A 276 26.34 3.71 14.79
N GLU A 277 26.19 2.40 14.80
CA GLU A 277 26.80 1.56 15.83
C GLU A 277 27.88 0.70 15.17
N ARG A 278 29.12 0.85 15.66
CA ARG A 278 30.28 0.13 15.15
C ARG A 278 30.20 -1.31 15.67
N TYR A 279 29.91 -2.26 14.79
CA TYR A 279 30.21 -3.66 15.02
C TYR A 279 31.43 -4.05 14.19
N THR A 280 32.52 -4.46 14.85
CA THR A 280 33.70 -5.05 14.21
C THR A 280 33.73 -6.54 14.52
N PRO A 281 33.56 -7.44 13.53
CA PRO A 281 33.85 -8.85 13.75
C PRO A 281 35.33 -9.15 13.46
N SER A 282 35.97 -9.85 14.39
CA SER A 282 37.27 -10.49 14.20
C SER A 282 37.16 -11.67 13.22
N PRO A 283 38.22 -12.01 12.46
CA PRO A 283 38.17 -13.08 11.48
C PRO A 283 38.36 -14.44 12.17
N VAL A 284 37.33 -15.28 12.13
CA VAL A 284 37.47 -16.71 12.42
C VAL A 284 37.53 -17.45 11.09
N SER A 285 38.67 -18.08 10.83
CA SER A 285 38.87 -19.04 9.75
C SER A 285 38.11 -20.32 10.09
N ILE A 286 37.20 -20.76 9.22
CA ILE A 286 36.69 -22.13 9.20
C ILE A 286 36.70 -22.61 7.74
N LYS A 287 37.70 -23.41 7.40
CA LYS A 287 37.56 -24.48 6.42
C LYS A 287 36.76 -25.58 7.11
N ASP A 288 35.58 -25.92 6.57
CA ASP A 288 35.20 -27.28 6.21
C ASP A 288 33.69 -27.45 6.01
N ALA A 289 33.41 -28.23 4.96
CA ALA A 289 32.17 -28.86 4.53
C ALA A 289 30.94 -28.79 5.46
N ARG A 290 29.87 -28.17 4.96
CA ARG A 290 28.49 -28.63 5.21
C ARG A 290 27.68 -28.52 3.92
N GLU A 291 27.13 -29.65 3.51
CA GLU A 291 26.07 -29.75 2.51
C GLU A 291 25.06 -28.62 2.69
N SER A 292 24.80 -27.88 1.62
CA SER A 292 23.99 -26.68 1.64
C SER A 292 22.52 -27.04 1.85
N VAL A 293 22.11 -27.14 3.13
CA VAL A 293 20.69 -27.15 3.50
C VAL A 293 20.03 -25.96 2.81
N PRO A 294 18.96 -26.15 2.02
CA PRO A 294 18.26 -25.04 1.39
C PRO A 294 17.78 -24.10 2.49
N LYS A 295 18.36 -22.89 2.54
CA LYS A 295 17.86 -21.85 3.45
C LYS A 295 16.45 -21.51 2.97
N LEU A 296 15.45 -21.79 3.80
CA LEU A 296 14.07 -21.39 3.56
C LEU A 296 13.86 -19.96 4.07
N SER A 297 12.93 -19.26 3.46
CA SER A 297 12.53 -17.89 3.83
C SER A 297 11.00 -17.80 3.86
N CYS A 298 10.46 -16.89 4.68
CA CYS A 298 9.03 -16.69 4.75
C CYS A 298 8.58 -15.88 3.53
N ALA A 299 7.71 -16.48 2.72
CA ALA A 299 7.01 -15.83 1.63
C ALA A 299 5.54 -15.62 1.99
N ILE A 300 4.84 -14.83 1.18
CA ILE A 300 3.38 -14.70 1.24
C ILE A 300 2.77 -15.03 -0.12
N VAL A 301 1.60 -15.66 -0.12
CA VAL A 301 0.88 -16.02 -1.35
C VAL A 301 -0.55 -15.52 -1.22
N PRO A 302 -1.09 -14.76 -2.19
CA PRO A 302 -2.47 -14.32 -2.16
C PRO A 302 -3.39 -15.53 -2.27
N VAL A 303 -4.46 -15.58 -1.48
CA VAL A 303 -5.39 -16.72 -1.44
C VAL A 303 -6.86 -16.33 -1.55
N ASP A 304 -7.20 -15.09 -1.22
CA ASP A 304 -8.54 -14.57 -1.39
C ASP A 304 -8.49 -13.05 -1.64
N SER A 305 -9.56 -12.52 -2.22
CA SER A 305 -9.71 -11.10 -2.50
C SER A 305 -11.16 -10.66 -2.38
N LYS A 306 -11.38 -9.52 -1.72
CA LYS A 306 -12.72 -8.98 -1.45
C LYS A 306 -12.79 -7.50 -1.75
N VAL A 307 -13.98 -7.02 -2.09
CA VAL A 307 -14.28 -5.59 -2.23
C VAL A 307 -15.47 -5.26 -1.32
N TYR A 308 -15.32 -4.26 -0.47
CA TYR A 308 -16.31 -3.96 0.56
C TYR A 308 -17.32 -2.90 0.08
N PRO A 309 -18.60 -2.98 0.49
CA PRO A 309 -19.21 -4.02 1.34
C PRO A 309 -19.25 -5.39 0.65
N GLU A 310 -18.95 -6.46 1.40
CA GLU A 310 -18.73 -7.81 0.86
C GLU A 310 -19.99 -8.44 0.25
N HIS A 311 -21.16 -8.14 0.81
CA HIS A 311 -22.44 -8.67 0.33
C HIS A 311 -22.87 -8.08 -1.03
N ILE A 312 -22.21 -7.03 -1.50
CA ILE A 312 -22.46 -6.42 -2.81
C ILE A 312 -21.42 -6.94 -3.81
N PRO A 313 -21.85 -7.56 -4.93
CA PRO A 313 -20.94 -8.07 -5.94
C PRO A 313 -19.89 -7.04 -6.35
N HIS A 314 -18.65 -7.48 -6.56
CA HIS A 314 -17.53 -6.58 -6.86
C HIS A 314 -17.72 -5.78 -8.16
N HIS A 315 -18.58 -6.24 -9.08
CA HIS A 315 -18.89 -5.58 -10.35
C HIS A 315 -20.14 -4.67 -10.28
N VAL A 316 -20.66 -4.41 -9.07
CA VAL A 316 -21.79 -3.51 -8.83
C VAL A 316 -21.37 -2.40 -7.87
N TRP A 317 -21.71 -1.15 -8.18
CA TRP A 317 -21.53 -0.06 -7.23
C TRP A 317 -22.68 -0.02 -6.20
N PRO A 318 -22.38 -0.07 -4.88
CA PRO A 318 -23.39 0.03 -3.83
C PRO A 318 -23.98 1.45 -3.77
N THR A 319 -25.30 1.57 -3.96
CA THR A 319 -26.01 2.87 -4.00
C THR A 319 -26.00 3.61 -2.66
N GLU A 320 -25.98 2.86 -1.57
CA GLU A 320 -26.01 3.30 -0.19
C GLU A 320 -24.62 3.53 0.40
N PHE A 321 -23.56 3.30 -0.37
CA PHE A 321 -22.19 3.50 0.08
C PHE A 321 -21.80 4.97 -0.01
N MET A 322 -21.96 5.65 1.12
CA MET A 322 -21.80 7.11 1.22
C MET A 322 -20.51 7.56 1.91
N VAL A 323 -19.72 6.62 2.43
CA VAL A 323 -18.52 6.93 3.22
C VAL A 323 -17.36 7.44 2.36
N SER A 324 -17.21 6.93 1.14
CA SER A 324 -16.21 7.36 0.15
C SER A 324 -16.77 7.13 -1.26
N ASP A 325 -16.17 7.74 -2.27
CA ASP A 325 -16.37 7.36 -3.67
C ASP A 325 -15.49 6.17 -4.08
N HIS A 326 -14.65 5.64 -3.19
CA HIS A 326 -13.91 4.40 -3.37
C HIS A 326 -14.41 3.27 -2.47
N ARG A 327 -14.37 2.02 -2.95
CA ARG A 327 -14.62 0.82 -2.14
C ARG A 327 -13.31 0.25 -1.61
N PRO A 328 -13.24 -0.18 -0.33
CA PRO A 328 -12.06 -0.87 0.18
C PRO A 328 -11.80 -2.19 -0.56
N VAL A 329 -10.55 -2.45 -0.91
CA VAL A 329 -10.10 -3.71 -1.51
C VAL A 329 -9.23 -4.46 -0.52
N ALA A 330 -9.59 -5.71 -0.20
CA ALA A 330 -8.81 -6.58 0.67
C ALA A 330 -8.22 -7.75 -0.10
N ILE A 331 -6.98 -8.11 0.24
CA ILE A 331 -6.33 -9.34 -0.21
C ILE A 331 -5.91 -10.14 1.03
N GLU A 332 -6.28 -11.42 1.07
CA GLU A 332 -5.79 -12.35 2.08
C GLU A 332 -4.54 -13.07 1.58
N PHE A 333 -3.58 -13.26 2.48
CA PHE A 333 -2.33 -13.95 2.22
C PHE A 333 -2.13 -15.12 3.16
N ASN A 334 -1.66 -16.25 2.62
CA ASN A 334 -1.01 -17.28 3.39
C ASN A 334 0.48 -16.94 3.55
N ARG A 335 1.01 -17.01 4.75
CA ARG A 335 2.45 -17.10 5.00
C ARG A 335 2.91 -18.53 4.75
N VAL A 336 3.96 -18.69 3.95
CA VAL A 336 4.50 -20.01 3.59
C VAL A 336 6.01 -20.00 3.70
N MET A 337 6.58 -21.17 4.02
CA MET A 337 8.03 -21.37 3.89
C MET A 337 8.35 -21.72 2.45
N ALA A 338 9.23 -20.94 1.82
CA ALA A 338 9.66 -21.14 0.44
C ALA A 338 11.19 -21.14 0.33
N PRO A 339 11.77 -21.83 -0.67
CA PRO A 339 13.18 -21.67 -1.02
C PRO A 339 13.52 -20.20 -1.22
N LEU A 340 14.75 -19.80 -0.89
CA LEU A 340 15.23 -18.45 -1.20
C LEU A 340 15.05 -18.15 -2.69
N TRP A 341 14.25 -17.13 -2.98
CA TRP A 341 14.10 -16.56 -4.32
C TRP A 341 15.46 -16.01 -4.75
N ARG A 342 16.04 -16.59 -5.81
CA ARG A 342 17.32 -16.14 -6.38
C ARG A 342 17.14 -14.89 -7.22
#